data_AF-A0A7K1CMG2-F1
#
_entry.id   AF-A0A7K1CMG2-F1
#
_cell.length_a   1.000
_cell.length_b   1.000
_cell.length_c   1.000
_cell.angle_alpha   90.00
_cell.angle_beta   90.00
_cell.angle_gamma   90.00
#
_symmetry.space_group_name_H-M   'P 1'
#
loop_
_entity.id
_entity.type
_entity.pdbx_description
1 polymer ?
#
loop_
_entity_poly.entity_id
_entity_poly.type
_entity_poly.pdbx_seq_one_letter_code
_entity_poly.pdbx_strand_id
1 'polypeptide(L)'
;MFTYPILDSRIEIVGALGFDNRADGWVTPRRLPDWTRIQFADAGIERFLKFPSGVRIRFQTSADQITLKVLVSKMVITGLAEEKRPAAFDLLVNGKEVQTLTADHGNVLRLTPGLTAVFVETLEPGDPDLLTFSNLGDADKEIEIWLPSSAIVELKELTASKEIFSAPPSTKKKWVHYGSSISHCIEALRPMDIWPVRAAQIMNLNLTNFGFAGECQ
;
A
#
# COMPACT_ATOMS: atom_id res chain seq x y z
N MET A 1 -15.41 -5.19 19.43
CA MET A 1 -14.47 -4.99 18.31
C MET A 1 -13.93 -6.35 17.89
N PHE A 2 -13.82 -6.57 16.58
CA PHE A 2 -13.30 -7.80 15.99
C PHE A 2 -11.94 -7.49 15.37
N THR A 3 -10.93 -8.34 15.63
CA THR A 3 -9.57 -8.15 15.11
C THR A 3 -9.19 -9.33 14.22
N TYR A 4 -8.59 -9.02 13.08
CA TYR A 4 -8.23 -9.96 12.04
C TYR A 4 -6.74 -9.76 11.68
N PRO A 5 -5.94 -10.84 11.57
CA PRO A 5 -4.64 -10.73 10.91
C PRO A 5 -4.85 -10.24 9.47
N ILE A 6 -3.91 -9.49 8.91
CA ILE A 6 -4.13 -8.87 7.60
C ILE A 6 -4.32 -9.89 6.45
N LEU A 7 -3.78 -11.09 6.59
CA LEU A 7 -3.94 -12.20 5.64
C LEU A 7 -5.13 -13.13 5.97
N ASP A 8 -6.08 -12.68 6.79
CA ASP A 8 -7.35 -13.38 6.99
C ASP A 8 -8.08 -13.57 5.65
N SER A 9 -8.74 -14.71 5.44
CA SER A 9 -9.41 -15.06 4.18
C SER A 9 -10.57 -14.11 3.81
N ARG A 10 -11.06 -13.31 4.76
CA ARG A 10 -12.06 -12.26 4.53
C ARG A 10 -11.48 -10.98 3.95
N ILE A 11 -10.16 -10.81 4.00
CA ILE A 11 -9.46 -9.62 3.55
C ILE A 11 -8.79 -9.90 2.21
N GLU A 12 -9.21 -9.19 1.17
CA GLU A 12 -8.58 -9.24 -0.14
C GLU A 12 -7.53 -8.11 -0.24
N ILE A 13 -6.27 -8.43 -0.59
CA ILE A 13 -5.24 -7.41 -0.89
C ILE A 13 -5.07 -7.33 -2.40
N VAL A 14 -5.83 -6.43 -3.03
CA VAL A 14 -5.85 -6.28 -4.48
C VAL A 14 -4.60 -5.54 -4.96
N GLY A 15 -3.96 -6.04 -6.02
CA GLY A 15 -2.75 -5.46 -6.61
C GLY A 15 -1.45 -6.00 -6.00
N ALA A 16 -1.52 -6.73 -4.89
CA ALA A 16 -0.40 -7.52 -4.39
C ALA A 16 -0.41 -8.91 -5.03
N LEU A 17 0.76 -9.41 -5.42
CA LEU A 17 0.96 -10.71 -6.07
C LEU A 17 1.85 -11.66 -5.25
N GLY A 18 2.41 -11.17 -4.15
CA GLY A 18 3.20 -11.93 -3.20
C GLY A 18 3.33 -11.16 -1.88
N PHE A 19 3.99 -11.75 -0.89
CA PHE A 19 4.12 -11.14 0.43
C PHE A 19 5.50 -11.45 1.05
N ASP A 20 6.07 -10.47 1.75
CA ASP A 20 7.12 -10.76 2.75
C ASP A 20 6.47 -10.88 4.12
N ASN A 21 6.71 -12.01 4.79
CA ASN A 21 6.13 -12.31 6.10
C ASN A 21 7.23 -12.23 7.17
N ARG A 22 6.98 -11.48 8.24
CA ARG A 22 7.81 -11.49 9.43
C ARG A 22 7.25 -12.45 10.48
N ALA A 23 8.13 -13.02 11.29
CA ALA A 23 7.77 -13.98 12.35
C ALA A 23 6.80 -13.39 13.41
N ASP A 24 6.79 -12.07 13.58
CA ASP A 24 5.94 -11.34 14.53
C ASP A 24 4.61 -10.86 13.91
N GLY A 25 4.24 -11.40 12.74
CA GLY A 25 2.93 -11.24 12.11
C GLY A 25 2.78 -10.00 11.22
N TRP A 26 3.85 -9.24 11.00
CA TRP A 26 3.86 -8.16 10.00
C TRP A 26 4.01 -8.71 8.60
N VAL A 27 3.29 -8.11 7.65
CA VAL A 27 3.22 -8.53 6.26
C VAL A 27 3.47 -7.34 5.35
N THR A 28 4.41 -7.46 4.42
CA THR A 28 4.64 -6.46 3.36
C THR A 28 4.05 -6.96 2.05
N PRO A 29 3.08 -6.27 1.45
CA PRO A 29 2.60 -6.59 0.11
C PRO A 29 3.70 -6.41 -0.93
N ARG A 30 3.88 -7.41 -1.80
CA ARG A 30 4.76 -7.34 -2.98
C ARG A 30 3.92 -7.23 -4.22
N ARG A 31 4.26 -6.32 -5.11
CA ARG A 31 3.59 -6.17 -6.41
C ARG A 31 4.07 -7.18 -7.45
N LEU A 32 5.11 -7.98 -7.19
CA LEU A 32 5.52 -9.09 -8.05
C LEU A 32 5.28 -10.45 -7.36
N PRO A 33 4.96 -11.52 -8.12
CA PRO A 33 4.78 -12.86 -7.58
C PRO A 33 6.04 -13.41 -6.90
N ASP A 34 5.87 -14.31 -5.94
CA ASP A 34 7.02 -14.88 -5.21
C ASP A 34 8.00 -15.67 -6.08
N TRP A 35 7.53 -16.31 -7.17
CA TRP A 35 8.42 -17.01 -8.10
C TRP A 35 9.42 -16.09 -8.81
N THR A 36 9.19 -14.79 -8.81
CA THR A 36 10.06 -13.83 -9.49
C THR A 36 11.36 -13.55 -8.73
N ARG A 37 11.45 -13.89 -7.44
CA ARG A 37 12.63 -13.64 -6.58
C ARG A 37 13.93 -14.24 -7.13
N ILE A 38 13.84 -15.37 -7.84
CA ILE A 38 15.02 -16.03 -8.41
C ILE A 38 15.44 -15.45 -9.78
N GLN A 39 14.66 -14.52 -10.34
CA GLN A 39 14.88 -14.00 -11.70
C GLN A 39 15.62 -12.67 -11.75
N PHE A 40 15.56 -11.88 -10.68
CA PHE A 40 16.28 -10.61 -10.59
C PHE A 40 17.06 -10.53 -9.29
N ALA A 41 18.35 -10.20 -9.39
CA ALA A 41 19.20 -9.84 -8.27
C ALA A 41 19.42 -8.32 -8.23
N ASP A 42 18.35 -7.57 -8.52
CA ASP A 42 18.38 -6.10 -8.55
C ASP A 42 17.75 -5.53 -7.28
N ALA A 43 18.57 -4.77 -6.52
CA ALA A 43 18.15 -4.17 -5.25
C ALA A 43 17.09 -3.07 -5.44
N GLY A 44 17.09 -2.37 -6.57
CA GLY A 44 16.10 -1.36 -6.91
C GLY A 44 14.72 -1.97 -7.12
N ILE A 45 14.63 -3.02 -7.93
CA ILE A 45 13.38 -3.78 -8.14
C ILE A 45 12.88 -4.35 -6.82
N GLU A 46 13.73 -5.04 -6.05
CA GLU A 46 13.33 -5.62 -4.76
C GLU A 46 12.82 -4.55 -3.80
N ARG A 47 13.38 -3.33 -3.85
CA ARG A 47 12.86 -2.19 -3.08
C ARG A 47 11.50 -1.74 -3.59
N PHE A 48 11.38 -1.33 -4.86
CA PHE A 48 10.19 -0.66 -5.38
C PHE A 48 8.99 -1.59 -5.59
N LEU A 49 9.17 -2.90 -5.67
CA LEU A 49 8.04 -3.84 -5.66
C LEU A 49 7.30 -3.87 -4.30
N LYS A 50 7.95 -3.42 -3.21
CA LYS A 50 7.35 -3.31 -1.87
C LYS A 50 6.64 -1.96 -1.63
N PHE A 51 6.84 -0.98 -2.52
CA PHE A 51 6.07 0.26 -2.49
C PHE A 51 4.70 -0.01 -3.13
N PRO A 52 3.58 0.10 -2.39
CA PRO A 52 2.31 -0.49 -2.77
C PRO A 52 1.47 0.43 -3.69
N SER A 53 2.11 1.05 -4.69
CA SER A 53 1.42 1.90 -5.67
C SER A 53 0.29 1.15 -6.39
N GLY A 54 -0.95 1.57 -6.16
CA GLY A 54 -2.17 0.95 -6.69
C GLY A 54 -2.68 -0.29 -5.92
N VAL A 55 -2.03 -0.66 -4.81
CA VAL A 55 -2.47 -1.76 -3.94
C VAL A 55 -3.52 -1.24 -2.95
N ARG A 56 -4.47 -2.10 -2.60
CA ARG A 56 -5.54 -1.78 -1.66
C ARG A 56 -6.06 -3.01 -0.93
N ILE A 57 -6.59 -2.78 0.26
CA ILE A 57 -7.27 -3.77 1.10
C ILE A 57 -8.76 -3.68 0.82
N ARG A 58 -9.46 -4.82 0.67
CA ARG A 58 -10.89 -4.88 0.34
C ARG A 58 -11.63 -5.94 1.15
N PHE A 59 -12.79 -5.56 1.69
CA PHE A 59 -13.71 -6.41 2.45
C PHE A 59 -15.09 -5.75 2.56
N GLN A 60 -16.08 -6.47 3.09
CA GLN A 60 -17.41 -5.93 3.42
C GLN A 60 -17.63 -5.88 4.93
N THR A 61 -18.37 -4.87 5.39
CA THR A 61 -18.79 -4.76 6.80
C THR A 61 -19.90 -3.73 6.96
N SER A 62 -20.65 -3.81 8.06
CA SER A 62 -21.50 -2.73 8.58
C SER A 62 -20.84 -1.95 9.73
N ALA A 63 -19.53 -2.12 9.95
CA ALA A 63 -18.79 -1.41 10.99
C ALA A 63 -18.78 0.10 10.74
N ASP A 64 -19.01 0.87 11.80
CA ASP A 64 -18.87 2.34 11.79
C ASP A 64 -17.41 2.78 11.97
N GLN A 65 -16.56 1.91 12.52
CA GLN A 65 -15.17 2.19 12.78
C GLN A 65 -14.28 1.03 12.32
N ILE A 66 -13.18 1.37 11.65
CA ILE A 66 -12.17 0.46 11.13
C ILE A 66 -10.79 1.02 11.52
N THR A 67 -9.97 0.21 12.17
CA THR A 67 -8.59 0.55 12.53
C THR A 67 -7.62 -0.37 11.82
N LEU A 68 -6.62 0.21 11.17
CA LEU A 68 -5.54 -0.53 10.51
C LEU A 68 -4.23 -0.28 11.25
N LYS A 69 -3.54 -1.34 11.65
CA LYS A 69 -2.21 -1.26 12.25
C LYS A 69 -1.13 -1.35 11.19
N VAL A 70 -0.37 -0.29 11.02
CA VAL A 70 0.60 -0.12 9.94
C VAL A 70 1.97 0.26 10.49
N LEU A 71 3.02 -0.18 9.80
CA LEU A 71 4.38 0.34 9.97
C LEU A 71 4.86 0.76 8.58
N VAL A 72 4.97 2.07 8.36
CA VAL A 72 5.44 2.60 7.08
C VAL A 72 6.95 2.79 7.13
N SER A 73 7.65 2.56 6.02
CA SER A 73 9.06 2.94 5.87
C SER A 73 9.16 4.05 4.81
N LYS A 74 9.31 5.28 5.27
CA LYS A 74 9.36 6.49 4.42
C LYS A 74 10.77 6.66 3.86
N MET A 75 10.89 6.74 2.54
CA MET A 75 12.19 6.79 1.87
C MET A 75 12.74 8.21 1.81
N VAL A 76 14.01 8.37 2.16
CA VAL A 76 14.79 9.60 1.99
C VAL A 76 16.12 9.27 1.30
N ILE A 77 16.67 10.24 0.59
CA ILE A 77 17.94 10.11 -0.14
C ILE A 77 18.90 11.18 0.39
N THR A 78 20.01 10.75 0.97
CA THR A 78 20.97 11.63 1.62
C THR A 78 21.52 12.67 0.63
N GLY A 79 21.34 13.96 0.95
CA GLY A 79 21.77 15.09 0.12
C GLY A 79 20.96 15.36 -1.16
N LEU A 80 19.93 14.56 -1.46
CA LEU A 80 19.10 14.73 -2.67
C LEU A 80 17.61 14.90 -2.36
N ALA A 81 17.07 14.14 -1.40
CA ALA A 81 15.67 14.17 -1.00
C ALA A 81 15.54 13.77 0.47
N GLU A 82 15.82 14.72 1.37
CA GLU A 82 15.84 14.49 2.82
C GLU A 82 14.46 14.62 3.48
N GLU A 83 13.51 15.28 2.82
CA GLU A 83 12.16 15.44 3.35
C GLU A 83 11.35 14.15 3.19
N LYS A 84 10.76 13.70 4.30
CA LYS A 84 9.88 12.53 4.32
C LYS A 84 8.58 12.88 3.61
N ARG A 85 8.26 12.14 2.54
CA ARG A 85 6.96 12.26 1.87
C ARG A 85 5.83 11.75 2.79
N PRO A 86 4.63 12.34 2.73
CA PRO A 86 3.45 11.82 3.43
C PRO A 86 3.13 10.39 3.00
N ALA A 87 2.64 9.58 3.94
CA ALA A 87 2.16 8.21 3.69
C ALA A 87 0.67 8.15 4.00
N ALA A 88 -0.14 8.67 3.07
CA ALA A 88 -1.59 8.74 3.21
C ALA A 88 -2.29 7.44 2.76
N PHE A 89 -3.43 7.16 3.37
CA PHE A 89 -4.30 6.03 3.13
C PHE A 89 -5.69 6.57 2.84
N ASP A 90 -6.20 6.31 1.63
CA ASP A 90 -7.55 6.73 1.23
C ASP A 90 -8.53 5.59 1.46
N LEU A 91 -9.59 5.85 2.22
CA LEU A 91 -10.70 4.93 2.41
C LEU A 91 -11.85 5.28 1.47
N LEU A 92 -12.28 4.27 0.71
CA LEU A 92 -13.45 4.31 -0.14
C LEU A 92 -14.55 3.43 0.46
N VAL A 93 -15.78 3.94 0.42
CA VAL A 93 -17.02 3.22 0.76
C VAL A 93 -17.84 3.07 -0.51
N ASN A 94 -18.10 1.83 -0.93
CA ASN A 94 -18.83 1.52 -2.15
C ASN A 94 -18.25 2.26 -3.38
N GLY A 95 -16.92 2.30 -3.48
CA GLY A 95 -16.19 2.96 -4.57
C GLY A 95 -16.14 4.49 -4.51
N LYS A 96 -16.68 5.13 -3.46
CA LYS A 96 -16.60 6.58 -3.26
C LYS A 96 -15.60 6.92 -2.16
N GLU A 97 -14.70 7.86 -2.44
CA GLU A 97 -13.74 8.36 -1.45
C GLU A 97 -14.48 9.06 -0.31
N VAL A 98 -14.19 8.69 0.94
CA VAL A 98 -14.85 9.27 2.12
C VAL A 98 -13.89 9.86 3.13
N GLN A 99 -12.70 9.29 3.30
CA GLN A 99 -11.72 9.71 4.30
C GLN A 99 -10.30 9.45 3.82
N THR A 100 -9.38 10.31 4.24
CA THR A 100 -7.93 10.11 4.11
C THR A 100 -7.32 10.23 5.50
N LEU A 101 -6.45 9.28 5.85
CA LEU A 101 -5.61 9.36 7.05
C LEU A 101 -4.13 9.24 6.66
N THR A 102 -3.24 9.86 7.42
CA THR A 102 -1.80 9.80 7.18
C THR A 102 -1.13 9.06 8.32
N ALA A 103 -0.18 8.17 8.01
CA ALA A 103 0.71 7.61 9.00
C ALA A 103 1.78 8.66 9.37
N ASP A 104 1.83 9.05 10.63
CA ASP A 104 2.71 10.11 11.14
C ASP A 104 4.07 9.53 11.56
N HIS A 105 4.07 8.34 12.15
CA HIS A 105 5.27 7.63 12.59
C HIS A 105 5.80 6.71 11.46
N GLY A 106 6.56 5.69 11.84
CA GLY A 106 7.19 4.74 10.94
C GLY A 106 8.72 4.86 10.82
N ASN A 107 9.30 3.88 10.15
CA ASN A 107 10.72 3.81 9.88
C ASN A 107 11.15 4.88 8.86
N VAL A 108 12.44 5.17 8.83
CA VAL A 108 13.09 5.88 7.73
C VAL A 108 13.93 4.90 6.94
N LEU A 109 13.61 4.73 5.66
CA LEU A 109 14.47 4.02 4.72
C LEU A 109 15.41 5.03 4.06
N ARG A 110 16.65 5.09 4.54
CA ARG A 110 17.65 6.04 4.04
C ARG A 110 18.49 5.40 2.95
N LEU A 111 18.54 6.05 1.80
CA LEU A 111 19.44 5.73 0.70
C LEU A 111 20.59 6.73 0.70
N THR A 112 21.82 6.25 0.91
CA THR A 112 23.01 7.11 0.86
C THR A 112 23.79 6.83 -0.42
N PRO A 113 24.05 7.84 -1.27
CA PRO A 113 24.89 7.68 -2.46
C PRO A 113 26.28 7.16 -2.08
N GLY A 114 26.69 6.03 -2.65
CA GLY A 114 28.03 5.48 -2.50
C GLY A 114 28.99 5.95 -3.61
N LEU A 115 30.27 5.64 -3.45
CA LEU A 115 31.34 6.01 -4.39
C LEU A 115 31.19 5.39 -5.79
N THR A 116 30.42 4.29 -5.92
CA THR A 116 30.27 3.50 -7.16
C THR A 116 28.89 3.64 -7.80
N ALA A 117 28.17 4.74 -7.55
CA ALA A 117 26.77 4.94 -8.00
C ALA A 117 25.77 3.89 -7.46
N VAL A 118 26.17 3.11 -6.47
CA VAL A 118 25.31 2.20 -5.70
C VAL A 118 24.81 2.95 -4.46
N PHE A 119 23.53 2.81 -4.13
CA PHE A 119 22.99 3.32 -2.87
C PHE A 119 23.20 2.31 -1.75
N VAL A 120 23.69 2.80 -0.61
CA VAL A 120 23.67 2.04 0.64
C VAL A 120 22.32 2.27 1.31
N GLU A 121 21.61 1.17 1.60
CA GLU A 121 20.33 1.22 2.30
C GLU A 121 20.53 1.03 3.81
N THR A 122 19.97 1.94 4.60
CA THR A 122 19.87 1.78 6.05
C THR A 122 18.45 2.02 6.50
N LEU A 123 17.98 1.21 7.46
CA LEU A 123 16.67 1.38 8.07
C LEU A 123 16.84 1.97 9.47
N GLU A 124 16.24 3.14 9.70
CA GLU A 124 16.11 3.74 11.02
C GLU A 124 14.74 3.32 11.58
N PRO A 125 14.68 2.47 12.62
CA PRO A 125 13.41 1.98 13.14
C PRO A 125 12.57 3.11 13.75
N GLY A 126 11.25 3.02 13.56
CA GLY A 126 10.28 3.88 14.22
C GLY A 126 9.06 3.10 14.71
N ASP A 127 8.13 3.81 15.32
CA ASP A 127 6.92 3.21 15.88
C ASP A 127 5.84 2.98 14.82
N PRO A 128 5.02 1.93 14.95
CA PRO A 128 3.85 1.72 14.12
C PRO A 128 2.71 2.69 14.47
N ASP A 129 1.81 2.91 13.52
CA ASP A 129 0.59 3.69 13.69
C ASP A 129 -0.66 2.81 13.76
N LEU A 130 -1.70 3.34 14.41
CA LEU A 130 -3.07 2.85 14.36
C LEU A 130 -3.91 3.87 13.61
N LEU A 131 -4.26 3.56 12.36
CA LEU A 131 -5.08 4.43 11.52
C LEU A 131 -6.55 4.09 11.71
N THR A 132 -7.29 4.93 12.43
CA THR A 132 -8.71 4.69 12.78
C THR A 132 -9.65 5.56 11.95
N PHE A 133 -10.30 4.95 10.97
CA PHE A 133 -11.42 5.54 10.23
C PHE A 133 -12.70 5.38 11.04
N SER A 134 -13.43 6.46 11.29
CA SER A 134 -14.65 6.48 12.14
C SER A 134 -15.80 7.18 11.43
N ASN A 135 -17.03 7.12 11.97
CA ASN A 135 -18.21 7.74 11.35
C ASN A 135 -18.50 7.20 9.93
N LEU A 136 -18.29 5.90 9.72
CA LEU A 136 -18.53 5.22 8.44
C LEU A 136 -20.00 4.76 8.28
N GLY A 137 -20.84 5.02 9.28
CA GLY A 137 -22.24 4.58 9.33
C GLY A 137 -22.38 3.08 9.58
N ASP A 138 -23.61 2.61 9.70
CA ASP A 138 -23.95 1.25 10.11
C ASP A 138 -24.58 0.39 9.00
N ALA A 139 -24.78 0.96 7.81
CA ALA A 139 -25.19 0.22 6.63
C ALA A 139 -24.08 -0.73 6.15
N ASP A 140 -24.49 -1.85 5.55
CA ASP A 140 -23.60 -2.76 4.84
C ASP A 140 -22.92 -2.03 3.69
N LYS A 141 -21.60 -2.18 3.61
CA LYS A 141 -20.76 -1.49 2.65
C LYS A 141 -19.55 -2.31 2.27
N GLU A 142 -19.10 -2.10 1.04
CA GLU A 142 -17.77 -2.49 0.60
C GLU A 142 -16.76 -1.41 0.99
N ILE A 143 -15.67 -1.83 1.60
CA ILE A 143 -14.55 -0.99 2.00
C ILE A 143 -13.38 -1.26 1.07
N GLU A 144 -12.76 -0.20 0.56
CA GLU A 144 -11.42 -0.26 -0.02
C GLU A 144 -10.50 0.70 0.75
N ILE A 145 -9.36 0.23 1.26
CA ILE A 145 -8.32 1.09 1.85
C ILE A 145 -7.11 1.06 0.92
N TRP A 146 -6.85 2.17 0.24
CA TRP A 146 -5.76 2.30 -0.71
C TRP A 146 -4.47 2.70 -0.01
N LEU A 147 -3.36 2.08 -0.44
CA LEU A 147 -2.05 2.23 0.19
C LEU A 147 -1.20 3.28 -0.52
N PRO A 148 -0.33 4.02 0.20
CA PRO A 148 0.52 5.06 -0.37
C PRO A 148 1.52 4.51 -1.39
N SER A 149 1.81 5.26 -2.46
CA SER A 149 2.93 4.97 -3.37
C SER A 149 4.28 5.44 -2.83
N SER A 150 4.30 6.26 -1.79
CA SER A 150 5.47 7.01 -1.30
C SER A 150 6.30 6.31 -0.22
N ALA A 151 5.82 5.18 0.30
CA ALA A 151 6.46 4.43 1.38
C ALA A 151 6.23 2.93 1.22
N ILE A 152 7.14 2.11 1.75
CA ILE A 152 6.84 0.68 1.99
C ILE A 152 5.82 0.62 3.13
N VAL A 153 4.87 -0.31 3.04
CA VAL A 153 3.83 -0.51 4.06
C VAL A 153 3.89 -1.94 4.58
N GLU A 154 4.23 -2.09 5.85
CA GLU A 154 4.03 -3.31 6.61
C GLU A 154 2.64 -3.23 7.30
N LEU A 155 1.85 -4.28 7.16
CA LEU A 155 0.50 -4.41 7.72
C LEU A 155 0.50 -5.53 8.75
N LYS A 156 -0.16 -5.33 9.89
CA LYS A 156 -0.26 -6.36 10.93
C LYS A 156 -1.67 -6.92 11.06
N GLU A 157 -2.59 -6.06 11.45
CA GLU A 157 -3.96 -6.45 11.78
C GLU A 157 -4.94 -5.33 11.42
N LEU A 158 -6.18 -5.75 11.20
CA LEU A 158 -7.32 -4.87 11.00
C LEU A 158 -8.34 -5.13 12.12
N THR A 159 -8.80 -4.07 12.76
CA THR A 159 -9.86 -4.11 13.77
C THR A 159 -11.09 -3.40 13.25
N ALA A 160 -12.26 -3.99 13.40
CA ALA A 160 -13.55 -3.41 13.01
C ALA A 160 -14.54 -3.42 14.18
N SER A 161 -15.43 -2.42 14.24
CA SER A 161 -16.44 -2.35 15.29
C SER A 161 -17.53 -3.42 15.14
N LYS A 162 -17.73 -3.95 13.93
CA LYS A 162 -18.56 -5.12 13.60
C LYS A 162 -17.74 -6.14 12.79
N GLU A 163 -18.31 -7.33 12.58
CA GLU A 163 -17.69 -8.39 11.79
C GLU A 163 -17.43 -7.95 10.33
N ILE A 164 -16.38 -8.49 9.73
CA ILE A 164 -16.06 -8.32 8.31
C ILE A 164 -16.38 -9.60 7.53
N PHE A 165 -16.64 -9.43 6.24
CA PHE A 165 -16.90 -10.50 5.28
C PHE A 165 -16.04 -10.30 4.03
N SER A 166 -15.77 -11.39 3.30
CA SER A 166 -15.11 -11.29 1.99
C SER A 166 -15.95 -10.43 1.06
N ALA A 167 -15.31 -9.47 0.38
CA ALA A 167 -15.99 -8.74 -0.67
C ALA A 167 -16.28 -9.67 -1.86
N PRO A 168 -17.41 -9.46 -2.58
CA PRO A 168 -17.73 -10.25 -3.76
C PRO A 168 -16.65 -10.06 -4.84
N PRO A 169 -16.36 -11.03 -5.71
CA PRO A 169 -15.39 -10.85 -6.78
C PRO A 169 -15.69 -9.60 -7.61
N SER A 170 -14.66 -8.80 -7.87
CA SER A 170 -14.82 -7.57 -8.67
C SER A 170 -15.28 -7.92 -10.09
N THR A 171 -16.33 -7.24 -10.56
CA THR A 171 -16.85 -7.34 -11.92
C THR A 171 -16.21 -6.33 -12.89
N LYS A 172 -15.34 -5.44 -12.38
CA LYS A 172 -14.64 -4.43 -13.17
C LYS A 172 -13.69 -5.10 -14.17
N LYS A 173 -13.55 -4.52 -15.37
CA LYS A 173 -12.53 -4.97 -16.32
C LYS A 173 -11.14 -4.78 -15.71
N LYS A 174 -10.27 -5.78 -15.86
CA LYS A 174 -8.89 -5.71 -15.37
C LYS A 174 -8.06 -4.80 -16.27
N TRP A 175 -7.24 -3.96 -15.68
CA TRP A 175 -6.22 -3.16 -16.37
C TRP A 175 -4.88 -3.40 -15.70
N VAL A 176 -3.96 -3.98 -16.44
CA VAL A 176 -2.55 -4.08 -16.04
C VAL A 176 -1.81 -2.92 -16.68
N HIS A 177 -1.21 -2.07 -15.86
CA HIS A 177 -0.42 -0.94 -16.30
C HIS A 177 1.05 -1.19 -16.02
N TYR A 178 1.90 -1.14 -17.03
CA TYR A 178 3.36 -1.22 -16.88
C TYR A 178 3.96 0.14 -17.27
N GLY A 179 4.88 0.66 -16.47
CA GLY A 179 5.45 1.98 -16.72
C GLY A 179 6.52 2.39 -15.73
N SER A 180 7.00 3.63 -15.82
CA SER A 180 8.14 4.13 -15.06
C SER A 180 7.74 4.80 -13.73
N SER A 181 8.62 5.65 -13.20
CA SER A 181 8.41 6.52 -12.04
C SER A 181 7.16 7.38 -12.13
N ILE A 182 6.78 7.81 -13.34
CA ILE A 182 5.55 8.57 -13.56
C ILE A 182 4.33 7.70 -13.24
N SER A 183 4.37 6.42 -13.61
CA SER A 183 3.30 5.45 -13.33
C SER A 183 3.30 5.00 -11.88
N HIS A 184 4.49 4.87 -11.28
CA HIS A 184 4.63 4.59 -9.85
C HIS A 184 4.07 5.72 -8.98
N CYS A 185 4.33 6.96 -9.39
CA CYS A 185 3.81 8.20 -8.81
C CYS A 185 4.18 8.37 -7.32
N ILE A 186 5.48 8.27 -6.99
CA ILE A 186 5.99 8.37 -5.61
C ILE A 186 5.71 9.74 -4.95
N GLU A 187 5.50 10.77 -5.76
CA GLU A 187 5.25 12.14 -5.31
C GLU A 187 3.77 12.45 -5.08
N ALA A 188 2.89 11.50 -5.38
CA ALA A 188 1.48 11.64 -5.04
C ALA A 188 1.33 11.80 -3.52
N LEU A 189 0.60 12.83 -3.10
CA LEU A 189 0.32 13.06 -1.68
C LEU A 189 -0.61 11.98 -1.11
N ARG A 190 -1.48 11.42 -1.96
CA ARG A 190 -2.45 10.40 -1.59
C ARG A 190 -2.61 9.32 -2.68
N PRO A 191 -3.03 8.10 -2.30
CA PRO A 191 -3.26 7.02 -3.26
C PRO A 191 -4.20 7.39 -4.42
N MET A 192 -5.26 8.17 -4.17
CA MET A 192 -6.21 8.60 -5.21
C MET A 192 -5.64 9.63 -6.19
N ASP A 193 -4.50 10.24 -5.87
CA ASP A 193 -3.81 11.21 -6.72
C ASP A 193 -2.80 10.52 -7.68
N ILE A 194 -2.58 9.21 -7.52
CA ILE A 194 -1.76 8.39 -8.44
C ILE A 194 -2.49 8.29 -9.79
N TRP A 195 -1.88 8.79 -10.87
CA TRP A 195 -2.62 8.96 -12.14
C TRP A 195 -3.22 7.66 -12.70
N PRO A 196 -2.57 6.46 -12.65
CA PRO A 196 -3.22 5.23 -13.10
C PRO A 196 -4.40 4.86 -12.20
N VAL A 197 -4.32 5.10 -10.89
CA VAL A 197 -5.42 4.87 -9.95
C VAL A 197 -6.59 5.78 -10.31
N ARG A 198 -6.33 7.07 -10.53
CA ARG A 198 -7.36 8.04 -10.92
C ARG A 198 -8.03 7.67 -12.24
N ALA A 199 -7.26 7.31 -13.25
CA ALA A 199 -7.78 6.86 -14.54
C ALA A 199 -8.64 5.60 -14.39
N ALA A 200 -8.20 4.63 -13.57
CA ALA A 200 -8.94 3.40 -13.30
C ALA A 200 -10.27 3.68 -12.60
N GLN A 201 -10.31 4.61 -11.66
CA GLN A 201 -11.55 5.03 -11.00
C GLN A 201 -12.54 5.65 -12.00
N ILE A 202 -12.09 6.58 -12.84
CA ILE A 202 -12.94 7.25 -13.84
C ILE A 202 -13.48 6.24 -14.87
N MET A 203 -12.68 5.26 -15.26
CA MET A 203 -13.04 4.24 -16.25
C MET A 203 -13.68 2.97 -15.65
N ASN A 204 -13.88 2.93 -14.33
CA ASN A 204 -14.39 1.78 -13.58
C ASN A 204 -13.61 0.46 -13.86
N LEU A 205 -12.28 0.54 -13.76
CA LEU A 205 -11.34 -0.56 -14.00
C LEU A 205 -10.75 -1.11 -12.69
N ASN A 206 -10.37 -2.39 -12.70
CA ASN A 206 -9.56 -3.01 -11.65
C ASN A 206 -8.07 -2.95 -12.03
N LEU A 207 -7.37 -1.96 -11.48
CA LEU A 207 -5.96 -1.70 -11.77
C LEU A 207 -5.03 -2.68 -11.03
N THR A 208 -4.03 -3.17 -11.76
CA THR A 208 -2.74 -3.64 -11.24
C THR A 208 -1.65 -2.75 -11.82
N ASN A 209 -0.91 -2.03 -10.97
CA ASN A 209 0.12 -1.09 -11.40
C ASN A 209 1.52 -1.70 -11.21
N PHE A 210 2.24 -1.89 -12.30
CA PHE A 210 3.64 -2.32 -12.36
C PHE A 210 4.59 -1.15 -12.64
N GLY A 211 4.26 0.05 -12.16
CA GLY A 211 5.22 1.15 -12.09
C GLY A 211 6.26 0.91 -10.99
N PHE A 212 7.53 0.68 -11.32
CA PHE A 212 8.62 0.42 -10.35
C PHE A 212 9.68 1.52 -10.38
N ALA A 213 9.28 2.78 -10.25
CA ALA A 213 10.20 3.92 -10.27
C ALA A 213 11.13 3.92 -11.51
N GLY A 214 12.44 4.04 -11.31
CA GLY A 214 13.45 4.01 -12.38
C GLY A 214 13.82 2.61 -12.88
N GLU A 215 13.15 1.56 -12.39
CA GLU A 215 13.59 0.17 -12.57
C GLU A 215 12.88 -0.57 -13.70
N CYS A 216 11.90 0.06 -14.36
CA CYS A 216 11.22 -0.52 -15.52
C CYS A 216 12.06 -0.30 -16.80
N GLN A 217 13.10 -1.10 -16.95
CA GLN A 217 14.03 -1.09 -18.10
C GLN A 217 13.72 -2.21 -19.10
#